data_AF-A0A8T4D385-F1
#
_entry.id   AF-A0A8T4D385-F1
#
_cell.length_a   1.000
_cell.length_b   1.000
_cell.length_c   1.000
_cell.angle_alpha   90.00
_cell.angle_beta   90.00
_cell.angle_gamma   90.00
#
_symmetry.space_group_name_H-M   'P 1'
#
loop_
_entity.id
_entity.type
_entity.pdbx_description
1 polymer ?
#
loop_
_entity_poly.entity_id
_entity_poly.type
_entity_poly.pdbx_seq_one_letter_code
_entity_poly.pdbx_strand_id
1 'polypeptide(L)'
;MNKRATILLFVVLTLSSLLTVNLALAAIPKPSVPEFTVKLVAHPYDVPPTTTTTIDQYTGKEIVTTTPGYHVENKSIEVTIKNQPFTPYTDADGNEVNIYYNVRFKGHFTTVWTELYPETQHRDVFGYDSTGPVQSSSGYTITSCPADFPDGAKVDFQVEAREGYHTQCYPFMAILFFTWVFTGEYSGWSETQTLTIGETPTPSPATTPTQTPSPVITPTPTSTSYNELQQTEQEMIIGVAIAAAVIIAGLGLLIYLIKRK
;
A
#
# COMPACT_ATOMS: atom_id res chain seq x y z
N MET A 1 30.42 -32.43 39.19
CA MET A 1 29.96 -31.60 38.06
C MET A 1 31.07 -31.54 37.02
N ASN A 2 30.81 -31.88 35.76
CA ASN A 2 31.86 -32.03 34.75
C ASN A 2 32.29 -30.64 34.27
N LYS A 3 33.54 -30.23 34.51
CA LYS A 3 34.03 -28.86 34.23
C LYS A 3 33.75 -28.41 32.78
N ARG A 4 33.72 -29.35 31.84
CA ARG A 4 33.40 -29.12 30.42
C ARG A 4 31.93 -28.71 30.18
N ALA A 5 31.00 -29.30 30.91
CA ALA A 5 29.58 -28.97 30.79
C ALA A 5 29.27 -27.57 31.33
N THR A 6 29.95 -27.16 32.40
CA THR A 6 29.79 -25.81 32.97
C THR A 6 30.30 -24.73 32.01
N ILE A 7 31.43 -24.94 31.33
CA ILE A 7 31.96 -23.98 30.35
C ILE A 7 31.02 -23.85 29.14
N LEU A 8 30.50 -24.98 28.64
CA LEU A 8 29.58 -24.98 27.49
C LEU A 8 28.29 -24.20 27.81
N LEU A 9 27.75 -24.37 29.02
CA LEU A 9 26.56 -23.65 29.49
C LEU A 9 26.80 -22.13 29.56
N PHE A 10 27.95 -21.69 30.06
CA PHE A 10 28.31 -20.27 30.11
C PHE A 10 28.42 -19.66 28.71
N VAL A 11 29.06 -20.37 27.77
CA VAL A 11 29.19 -19.91 26.38
C VAL A 11 27.81 -19.76 25.72
N VAL A 12 26.92 -20.75 25.89
CA VAL A 12 25.55 -20.69 25.37
C VAL A 12 24.78 -19.51 25.99
N LEU A 13 24.83 -19.33 27.31
CA LEU A 13 24.15 -18.21 27.99
C LEU A 13 24.66 -16.84 27.52
N THR A 14 25.98 -16.67 27.35
CA THR A 14 26.56 -15.40 26.89
C THR A 14 26.23 -15.08 25.43
N LEU A 15 26.14 -16.10 24.57
CA LEU A 15 25.72 -15.94 23.18
C LEU A 15 24.21 -15.66 23.09
N SER A 16 23.39 -16.28 23.96
CA SER A 16 21.96 -16.01 24.02
C SER A 16 21.64 -14.60 24.53
N SER A 17 22.44 -14.04 25.45
CA SER A 17 22.23 -12.67 25.95
C SER A 17 22.58 -11.58 24.94
N LEU A 18 23.42 -11.86 23.93
CA LEU A 18 23.82 -10.87 22.93
C LEU A 18 22.76 -10.70 21.82
N LEU A 19 21.85 -11.66 21.66
CA LEU A 19 20.77 -11.61 20.68
C LEU A 19 19.54 -10.83 21.16
N THR A 20 19.57 -10.27 22.38
CA THR A 20 18.44 -9.50 22.96
C THR A 20 18.67 -8.00 22.92
N VAL A 21 19.40 -7.48 21.93
CA VAL A 21 19.33 -6.05 21.61
C VAL A 21 18.03 -5.86 20.83
N ASN A 22 16.97 -5.50 21.55
CA ASN A 22 15.70 -5.12 20.96
C ASN A 22 15.98 -3.83 20.17
N LEU A 23 16.17 -3.92 18.85
CA LEU A 23 16.30 -2.75 18.01
C LEU A 23 15.02 -1.94 18.22
N ALA A 24 15.16 -0.75 18.79
CA ALA A 24 14.08 0.23 18.83
C ALA A 24 13.92 0.77 17.40
N LEU A 25 13.31 -0.03 16.52
CA LEU A 25 12.87 0.44 15.23
C LEU A 25 11.85 1.55 15.48
N ALA A 26 12.07 2.72 14.88
CA ALA A 26 11.10 3.79 14.93
C ALA A 26 9.79 3.27 14.33
N ALA A 27 8.75 3.16 15.16
CA ALA A 27 7.44 2.74 14.70
C ALA A 27 6.91 3.76 13.68
N ILE A 28 6.37 3.28 12.56
CA ILE A 28 5.64 4.11 11.61
C ILE A 28 4.43 4.69 12.37
N PRO A 29 4.22 6.01 12.39
CA PRO A 29 3.10 6.58 13.10
C PRO A 29 1.78 6.18 12.43
N LYS A 30 0.72 6.07 13.25
CA LYS A 30 -0.61 5.77 12.74
C LYS A 30 -1.19 6.99 12.01
N PRO A 31 -1.59 6.86 10.72
CA PRO A 31 -2.19 7.98 9.99
C PRO A 31 -3.56 8.36 10.54
N SER A 32 -3.96 9.62 10.33
CA SER A 32 -5.30 10.10 10.68
C SER A 32 -6.37 9.58 9.70
N VAL A 33 -7.60 9.45 10.19
CA VAL A 33 -8.74 9.02 9.37
C VAL A 33 -9.05 10.12 8.33
N PRO A 34 -9.09 9.80 7.02
CA PRO A 34 -9.23 10.83 5.99
C PRO A 34 -10.59 11.55 5.99
N GLU A 35 -10.53 12.88 5.82
CA GLU A 35 -11.68 13.67 5.37
C GLU A 35 -11.75 13.58 3.83
N PHE A 36 -12.94 13.34 3.28
CA PHE A 36 -13.11 13.22 1.83
C PHE A 36 -14.45 13.79 1.36
N THR A 37 -14.64 13.89 0.05
CA THR A 37 -15.92 14.20 -0.59
C THR A 37 -16.06 13.38 -1.86
N VAL A 38 -17.28 13.02 -2.22
CA VAL A 38 -17.60 12.28 -3.46
C VAL A 38 -18.53 13.08 -4.36
N LYS A 39 -18.30 13.03 -5.67
CA LYS A 39 -19.18 13.65 -6.67
C LYS A 39 -19.22 12.83 -7.97
N LEU A 40 -20.36 12.85 -8.64
CA LEU A 40 -20.49 12.33 -10.00
C LEU A 40 -19.97 13.39 -10.99
N VAL A 41 -19.09 13.00 -11.89
CA VAL A 41 -18.55 13.84 -12.96
C VAL A 41 -18.85 13.19 -14.30
N ALA A 42 -19.31 13.98 -15.27
CA ALA A 42 -19.68 13.50 -16.59
C ALA A 42 -19.03 14.38 -17.66
N HIS A 43 -18.46 13.74 -18.68
CA HIS A 43 -17.86 14.40 -19.84
C HIS A 43 -18.41 13.80 -21.13
N PRO A 44 -19.74 13.89 -21.37
CA PRO A 44 -20.37 13.20 -22.48
C PRO A 44 -19.89 13.75 -23.83
N TYR A 45 -19.82 12.90 -24.84
CA TYR A 45 -19.48 13.28 -26.20
C TYR A 45 -20.16 12.39 -27.24
N ASP A 46 -20.37 12.94 -28.44
CA ASP A 46 -20.93 12.21 -29.58
C ASP A 46 -19.81 11.75 -30.52
N VAL A 47 -19.83 10.46 -30.89
CA VAL A 47 -18.99 9.91 -31.95
C VAL A 47 -19.79 9.95 -33.26
N PRO A 48 -19.35 10.70 -34.28
CA PRO A 48 -20.08 10.78 -35.54
C PRO A 48 -20.05 9.45 -36.31
N PRO A 49 -21.03 9.19 -37.20
CA PRO A 49 -20.99 8.01 -38.07
C PRO A 49 -19.76 8.05 -39.00
N THR A 50 -19.16 6.89 -39.24
CA THR A 50 -18.02 6.74 -40.15
C THR A 50 -18.40 5.85 -41.33
N THR A 51 -18.07 6.28 -42.55
CA THR A 51 -18.29 5.51 -43.77
C THR A 51 -16.94 5.12 -44.34
N THR A 52 -16.72 3.80 -44.50
CA THR A 52 -15.54 3.27 -45.17
C THR A 52 -15.96 2.66 -46.50
N THR A 53 -15.39 3.15 -47.59
CA THR A 53 -15.57 2.58 -48.93
C THR A 53 -14.35 1.73 -49.24
N THR A 54 -14.54 0.43 -49.46
CA THR A 54 -13.52 -0.47 -49.98
C THR A 54 -13.88 -0.90 -51.39
N ILE A 55 -12.88 -1.04 -52.26
CA ILE A 55 -13.09 -1.57 -53.61
C ILE A 55 -12.74 -3.06 -53.57
N ASP A 56 -13.69 -3.90 -53.97
CA ASP A 56 -13.44 -5.34 -54.12
C ASP A 56 -12.44 -5.57 -55.26
N GLN A 57 -11.28 -6.13 -54.93
CA GLN A 57 -10.15 -6.28 -55.86
C GLN A 57 -10.41 -7.25 -57.03
N TYR A 58 -11.43 -8.12 -56.93
CA TYR A 58 -11.74 -9.12 -57.95
C TYR A 58 -12.91 -8.71 -58.85
N THR A 59 -13.81 -7.89 -58.33
CA THR A 59 -15.04 -7.48 -59.04
C THR A 59 -15.08 -5.99 -59.38
N GLY A 60 -14.21 -5.17 -58.80
CA GLY A 60 -14.19 -3.71 -58.96
C GLY A 60 -15.39 -3.00 -58.35
N LYS A 61 -16.25 -3.71 -57.59
CA LYS A 61 -17.43 -3.12 -56.96
C LYS A 61 -17.03 -2.37 -55.69
N GLU A 62 -17.63 -1.20 -55.49
CA GLU A 62 -17.55 -0.48 -54.23
C GLU A 62 -18.39 -1.20 -53.16
N ILE A 63 -17.78 -1.46 -52.02
CA ILE A 63 -18.42 -1.94 -50.80
C ILE A 63 -18.39 -0.77 -49.81
N VAL A 64 -19.55 -0.21 -49.54
CA VAL A 64 -19.72 0.88 -48.57
C VAL A 64 -20.15 0.30 -47.24
N THR A 65 -19.30 0.44 -46.22
CA THR A 65 -19.62 0.05 -44.84
C THR A 65 -19.80 1.32 -44.01
N THR A 66 -21.00 1.52 -43.46
CA THR A 66 -21.28 2.65 -42.57
C THR A 66 -21.39 2.14 -41.14
N THR A 67 -20.51 2.65 -40.27
CA THR A 67 -20.61 2.48 -38.82
C THR A 67 -21.46 3.62 -38.28
N PRO A 68 -22.61 3.36 -37.63
CA PRO A 68 -23.42 4.42 -37.06
C PRO A 68 -22.64 5.18 -35.98
N GLY A 69 -22.95 6.47 -35.83
CA GLY A 69 -22.48 7.26 -34.70
C GLY A 69 -23.16 6.81 -33.40
N TYR A 70 -22.57 7.16 -32.27
CA TYR A 70 -23.10 6.82 -30.95
C TYR A 70 -22.75 7.87 -29.90
N HIS A 71 -23.58 7.97 -28.87
CA HIS A 71 -23.36 8.84 -27.72
C HIS A 71 -22.53 8.10 -26.66
N VAL A 72 -21.56 8.78 -26.05
CA VAL A 72 -20.78 8.28 -24.92
C VAL A 72 -21.04 9.16 -23.72
N GLU A 73 -21.62 8.60 -22.66
CA GLU A 73 -21.95 9.33 -21.43
C GLU A 73 -20.70 9.75 -20.63
N ASN A 74 -19.64 8.95 -20.68
CA ASN A 74 -18.35 9.16 -20.01
C ASN A 74 -18.49 9.70 -18.58
N LYS A 75 -19.08 8.89 -17.70
CA LYS A 75 -19.34 9.21 -16.29
C LYS A 75 -18.33 8.54 -15.37
N SER A 76 -17.84 9.26 -14.38
CA SER A 76 -16.99 8.75 -13.31
C SER A 76 -17.42 9.31 -11.96
N ILE A 77 -17.13 8.59 -10.89
CA ILE A 77 -17.27 9.10 -9.52
C ILE A 77 -15.89 9.57 -9.09
N GLU A 78 -15.76 10.87 -8.81
CA GLU A 78 -14.54 11.45 -8.25
C GLU A 78 -14.59 11.46 -6.73
N VAL A 79 -13.55 10.92 -6.11
CA VAL A 79 -13.32 10.93 -4.67
C VAL A 79 -12.16 11.91 -4.42
N THR A 80 -12.47 13.03 -3.77
CA THR A 80 -11.49 14.04 -3.37
C THR A 80 -11.17 13.86 -1.90
N ILE A 81 -9.92 13.53 -1.59
CA ILE A 81 -9.43 13.21 -0.26
C ILE A 81 -8.55 14.36 0.21
N LYS A 82 -8.79 14.88 1.42
CA LYS A 82 -7.97 15.94 2.01
C LYS A 82 -6.69 15.35 2.57
N ASN A 83 -5.56 15.85 2.08
CA ASN A 83 -4.26 15.33 2.47
C ASN A 83 -3.93 15.71 3.92
N GLN A 84 -3.32 14.78 4.65
CA GLN A 84 -2.80 15.04 5.98
C GLN A 84 -1.34 15.54 5.91
N PRO A 85 -0.87 16.34 6.87
CA PRO A 85 0.52 16.76 6.92
C PRO A 85 1.46 15.55 7.01
N PHE A 86 2.29 15.36 5.99
CA PHE A 86 3.24 14.27 5.92
C PHE A 86 4.37 14.63 4.96
N THR A 87 5.58 14.22 5.31
CA THR A 87 6.77 14.38 4.48
C THR A 87 7.29 12.98 4.18
N PRO A 88 7.25 12.53 2.91
CA PRO A 88 7.83 11.24 2.52
C PRO A 88 9.29 11.12 2.97
N TYR A 89 9.67 9.91 3.37
CA TYR A 89 11.03 9.62 3.82
C TYR A 89 11.46 8.21 3.40
N THR A 90 12.76 7.96 3.42
CA THR A 90 13.32 6.63 3.19
C THR A 90 13.72 6.04 4.53
N ASP A 91 13.31 4.80 4.79
CA ASP A 91 13.67 4.09 6.03
C ASP A 91 15.13 3.57 6.00
N ALA A 92 15.50 2.83 7.06
CA ALA A 92 16.84 2.25 7.20
C ALA A 92 17.19 1.25 6.10
N ASP A 93 16.18 0.56 5.57
CA ASP A 93 16.32 -0.51 4.59
C ASP A 93 16.20 0.01 3.15
N GLY A 94 16.07 1.33 2.97
CA GLY A 94 15.94 1.96 1.66
C GLY A 94 14.51 1.97 1.10
N ASN A 95 13.50 1.62 1.90
CA ASN A 95 12.11 1.66 1.45
C ASN A 95 11.57 3.09 1.51
N GLU A 96 10.83 3.48 0.47
CA GLU A 96 10.19 4.78 0.41
C GLU A 96 8.85 4.76 1.16
N VAL A 97 8.82 5.39 2.33
CA VAL A 97 7.62 5.50 3.17
C VAL A 97 6.76 6.65 2.68
N ASN A 98 5.52 6.35 2.34
CA ASN A 98 4.52 7.25 1.80
C ASN A 98 3.15 7.06 2.49
N ILE A 99 2.24 8.01 2.25
CA ILE A 99 0.81 7.81 2.50
C ILE A 99 0.15 7.34 1.21
N TYR A 100 -0.58 6.24 1.30
CA TYR A 100 -1.45 5.69 0.27
C TYR A 100 -2.89 5.80 0.74
N TYR A 101 -3.82 5.92 -0.20
CA TYR A 101 -5.25 5.86 0.11
C TYR A 101 -5.88 4.61 -0.48
N ASN A 102 -6.68 3.91 0.33
CA ASN A 102 -7.64 2.94 -0.19
C ASN A 102 -9.05 3.53 -0.13
N VAL A 103 -9.85 3.21 -1.13
CA VAL A 103 -11.25 3.61 -1.22
C VAL A 103 -12.06 2.35 -1.34
N ARG A 104 -13.19 2.29 -0.64
CA ARG A 104 -14.17 1.24 -0.82
C ARG A 104 -15.55 1.80 -0.99
N PHE A 105 -16.38 1.08 -1.72
CA PHE A 105 -17.77 1.45 -1.98
C PHE A 105 -18.69 0.25 -1.82
N LYS A 106 -19.96 0.54 -1.57
CA LYS A 106 -21.03 -0.45 -1.59
C LYS A 106 -22.34 0.20 -2.01
N GLY A 107 -23.28 -0.59 -2.52
CA GLY A 107 -24.66 -0.11 -2.60
C GLY A 107 -25.20 0.18 -1.19
N HIS A 108 -26.01 1.22 -1.05
CA HIS A 108 -26.51 1.66 0.27
C HIS A 108 -27.25 0.54 1.03
N PHE A 109 -27.94 -0.33 0.29
CA PHE A 109 -28.74 -1.44 0.83
C PHE A 109 -27.99 -2.77 0.95
N THR A 110 -26.69 -2.83 0.61
CA THR A 110 -25.86 -4.01 0.83
C THR A 110 -24.91 -3.77 2.01
N THR A 111 -24.38 -4.87 2.55
CA THR A 111 -23.35 -4.89 3.60
C THR A 111 -21.97 -5.25 3.06
N VAL A 112 -21.86 -5.65 1.79
CA VAL A 112 -20.61 -6.07 1.16
C VAL A 112 -19.91 -4.86 0.55
N TRP A 113 -18.70 -4.60 1.01
CA TRP A 113 -17.83 -3.55 0.46
C TRP A 113 -16.96 -4.09 -0.66
N THR A 114 -16.77 -3.27 -1.69
CA THR A 114 -15.80 -3.49 -2.77
C THR A 114 -14.69 -2.46 -2.62
N GLU A 115 -13.45 -2.91 -2.46
CA GLU A 115 -12.28 -2.05 -2.42
C GLU A 115 -11.82 -1.74 -3.85
N LEU A 116 -11.46 -0.49 -4.11
CA LEU A 116 -10.83 -0.07 -5.37
C LEU A 116 -9.40 -0.61 -5.47
N TYR A 117 -8.72 -0.70 -4.33
CA TYR A 117 -7.31 -1.08 -4.23
C TYR A 117 -7.14 -2.21 -3.20
N PRO A 118 -7.66 -3.42 -3.51
CA PRO A 118 -7.55 -4.56 -2.62
C PRO A 118 -6.09 -4.99 -2.47
N GLU A 119 -5.64 -5.15 -1.23
CA GLU A 119 -4.25 -5.53 -0.91
C GLU A 119 -3.85 -6.88 -1.53
N THR A 120 -4.80 -7.79 -1.69
CA THR A 120 -4.56 -9.16 -2.19
C THR A 120 -4.44 -9.26 -3.71
N GLN A 121 -4.75 -8.19 -4.46
CA GLN A 121 -4.58 -8.25 -5.91
C GLN A 121 -3.13 -7.99 -6.26
N HIS A 122 -2.45 -9.09 -6.59
CA HIS A 122 -1.21 -9.10 -7.35
C HIS A 122 -1.27 -8.04 -8.45
N ARG A 123 -0.13 -7.43 -8.81
CA ARG A 123 -0.01 -6.76 -10.11
C ARG A 123 -0.58 -7.74 -11.13
N ASP A 124 -1.75 -7.45 -11.66
CA ASP A 124 -2.25 -8.20 -12.80
C ASP A 124 -1.16 -8.11 -13.86
N VAL A 125 -1.06 -9.13 -14.73
CA VAL A 125 -0.05 -9.24 -15.80
C VAL A 125 0.07 -7.94 -16.65
N PHE A 126 -0.94 -7.07 -16.56
CA PHE A 126 -1.06 -5.75 -17.19
C PHE A 126 -0.42 -4.57 -16.43
N GLY A 127 0.18 -4.78 -15.25
CA GLY A 127 0.99 -3.76 -14.56
C GLY A 127 0.22 -2.65 -13.86
N TYR A 128 -1.08 -2.83 -13.61
CA TYR A 128 -1.85 -1.87 -12.82
C TYR A 128 -1.38 -1.87 -11.36
N ASP A 129 -1.16 -0.67 -10.82
CA ASP A 129 -0.72 -0.45 -9.46
C ASP A 129 -1.91 -0.59 -8.51
N SER A 130 -2.02 -1.73 -7.82
CA SER A 130 -3.07 -2.02 -6.85
C SER A 130 -2.84 -1.36 -5.48
N THR A 131 -1.79 -0.53 -5.36
CA THR A 131 -1.39 0.11 -4.09
C THR A 131 -2.24 1.32 -3.71
N GLY A 132 -3.12 1.78 -4.62
CA GLY A 132 -3.90 2.99 -4.45
C GLY A 132 -3.10 4.27 -4.73
N PRO A 133 -3.75 5.43 -4.82
CA PRO A 133 -3.05 6.67 -5.08
C PRO A 133 -2.17 7.05 -3.89
N VAL A 134 -0.90 7.34 -4.18
CA VAL A 134 0.01 8.02 -3.26
C VAL A 134 -0.51 9.43 -3.00
N GLN A 135 -0.41 9.89 -1.76
CA GLN A 135 -0.74 11.25 -1.38
C GLN A 135 -0.03 12.27 -2.27
N SER A 136 -0.79 13.14 -2.92
CA SER A 136 -0.22 14.20 -3.75
C SER A 136 0.47 15.27 -2.90
N SER A 137 1.34 16.07 -3.52
CA SER A 137 1.97 17.23 -2.87
C SER A 137 1.02 18.43 -2.69
N SER A 138 -0.22 18.34 -3.21
CA SER A 138 -1.23 19.38 -3.04
C SER A 138 -2.02 19.21 -1.74
N GLY A 139 -3.01 20.07 -1.49
CA GLY A 139 -3.92 19.90 -0.34
C GLY A 139 -4.86 18.70 -0.46
N TYR A 140 -4.98 18.08 -1.65
CA TYR A 140 -5.93 16.99 -1.91
C TYR A 140 -5.36 15.91 -2.82
N THR A 141 -5.85 14.69 -2.67
CA THR A 141 -5.64 13.59 -3.61
C THR A 141 -6.97 13.24 -4.26
N ILE A 142 -7.01 13.20 -5.59
CA ILE A 142 -8.21 12.88 -6.35
C ILE A 142 -8.03 11.49 -6.96
N THR A 143 -9.01 10.63 -6.73
CA THR A 143 -9.13 9.36 -7.45
C THR A 143 -10.51 9.20 -8.04
N SER A 144 -10.67 8.27 -8.98
CA SER A 144 -11.94 8.03 -9.66
C SER A 144 -12.23 6.55 -9.83
N CYS A 145 -13.51 6.19 -9.76
CA CYS A 145 -14.00 4.88 -10.19
C CYS A 145 -15.12 4.99 -11.23
N PRO A 146 -15.38 3.91 -12.00
CA PRO A 146 -16.50 3.87 -12.94
C PRO A 146 -17.84 4.15 -12.25
N ALA A 147 -18.70 4.91 -12.93
CA ALA A 147 -20.04 5.27 -12.47
C ALA A 147 -21.13 4.35 -13.07
N ASP A 148 -20.89 3.04 -13.07
CA ASP A 148 -21.78 2.04 -13.69
C ASP A 148 -22.97 1.68 -12.79
N PHE A 149 -23.70 2.71 -12.35
CA PHE A 149 -24.85 2.60 -11.46
C PHE A 149 -26.10 3.18 -12.13
N PRO A 150 -27.30 2.61 -11.90
CA PRO A 150 -28.53 3.18 -12.43
C PRO A 150 -28.87 4.51 -11.75
N ASP A 151 -29.56 5.40 -12.46
CA ASP A 151 -30.07 6.64 -11.88
C ASP A 151 -30.96 6.36 -10.67
N GLY A 152 -30.84 7.19 -9.63
CA GLY A 152 -31.48 7.01 -8.33
C GLY A 152 -30.77 6.01 -7.40
N ALA A 153 -29.74 5.30 -7.86
CA ALA A 153 -28.94 4.46 -6.99
C ALA A 153 -28.26 5.28 -5.89
N LYS A 154 -28.16 4.69 -4.70
CA LYS A 154 -27.40 5.24 -3.58
C LYS A 154 -26.17 4.38 -3.35
N VAL A 155 -25.00 5.01 -3.36
CA VAL A 155 -23.71 4.35 -3.21
C VAL A 155 -22.99 4.96 -2.00
N ASP A 156 -22.61 4.11 -1.06
CA ASP A 156 -21.87 4.48 0.14
C ASP A 156 -20.37 4.33 -0.13
N PHE A 157 -19.58 5.29 0.37
CA PHE A 157 -18.13 5.34 0.23
C PHE A 157 -17.44 5.47 1.58
N GLN A 158 -16.26 4.87 1.69
CA GLN A 158 -15.31 5.08 2.77
C GLN A 158 -13.88 5.13 2.22
N VAL A 159 -12.99 5.80 2.96
CA VAL A 159 -11.59 6.00 2.62
C VAL A 159 -10.73 5.61 3.83
N GLU A 160 -9.59 4.97 3.57
CA GLU A 160 -8.58 4.61 4.55
C GLU A 160 -7.24 5.22 4.11
N ALA A 161 -6.50 5.84 5.03
CA ALA A 161 -5.10 6.21 4.83
C ALA A 161 -4.19 5.10 5.35
N ARG A 162 -3.11 4.84 4.61
CA ARG A 162 -2.10 3.83 4.91
C ARG A 162 -0.74 4.50 4.87
N GLU A 163 -0.04 4.55 5.98
CA GLU A 163 1.33 5.10 6.04
C GLU A 163 2.29 3.93 6.08
N GLY A 164 3.19 3.85 5.10
CA GLY A 164 4.06 2.69 4.96
C GLY A 164 4.67 2.61 3.58
N TYR A 165 4.99 1.39 3.17
CA TYR A 165 5.64 1.11 1.90
C TYR A 165 5.26 -0.28 1.40
N HIS A 166 5.41 -0.51 0.10
CA HIS A 166 5.18 -1.81 -0.51
C HIS A 166 6.51 -2.52 -0.79
N THR A 167 6.65 -3.74 -0.29
CA THR A 167 7.80 -4.61 -0.58
C THR A 167 7.41 -5.82 -1.39
N GLN A 168 8.35 -6.31 -2.20
CA GLN A 168 8.20 -7.60 -2.87
C GLN A 168 8.51 -8.71 -1.88
N CYS A 169 7.51 -9.55 -1.62
CA CYS A 169 7.66 -10.78 -0.89
C CYS A 169 7.74 -11.96 -1.88
N TYR A 170 8.82 -12.73 -1.81
CA TYR A 170 8.97 -13.99 -2.53
C TYR A 170 8.52 -15.13 -1.61
N PRO A 171 7.32 -15.69 -1.79
CA PRO A 171 6.93 -16.86 -1.04
C PRO A 171 7.93 -17.99 -1.34
N PHE A 172 8.45 -18.62 -0.28
CA PHE A 172 9.54 -19.60 -0.26
C PHE A 172 9.44 -20.76 -1.29
N MET A 173 8.28 -20.96 -1.92
CA MET A 173 8.02 -22.03 -2.89
C MET A 173 7.75 -21.57 -4.34
N ALA A 174 7.58 -20.27 -4.62
CA ALA A 174 7.21 -19.78 -5.96
C ALA A 174 8.25 -18.80 -6.51
N ILE A 175 9.33 -19.35 -7.07
CA ILE A 175 10.43 -18.58 -7.71
C ILE A 175 9.93 -17.71 -8.88
N LEU A 176 8.71 -17.93 -9.38
CA LEU A 176 8.14 -17.22 -10.54
C LEU A 176 7.10 -16.16 -10.21
N PHE A 177 6.65 -16.03 -8.94
CA PHE A 177 5.62 -15.07 -8.57
C PHE A 177 6.02 -14.35 -7.27
N PHE A 178 6.27 -13.04 -7.36
CA PHE A 178 6.34 -12.18 -6.18
C PHE A 178 4.95 -11.62 -5.88
N THR A 179 4.67 -11.40 -4.60
CA THR A 179 3.50 -10.61 -4.18
C THR A 179 3.99 -9.31 -3.57
N TRP A 180 3.26 -8.22 -3.80
CA TRP A 180 3.50 -6.99 -3.06
C TRP A 180 2.79 -7.10 -1.71
N VAL A 181 3.47 -6.73 -0.64
CA VAL A 181 2.91 -6.69 0.71
C VAL A 181 3.07 -5.27 1.22
N PHE A 182 2.00 -4.71 1.78
CA PHE A 182 2.09 -3.42 2.45
C PHE A 182 2.66 -3.61 3.85
N THR A 183 3.69 -2.85 4.19
CA THR A 183 4.24 -2.77 5.54
C THR A 183 4.03 -1.37 6.06
N GLY A 184 3.27 -1.23 7.14
CA GLY A 184 2.89 0.09 7.64
C GLY A 184 1.73 0.07 8.64
N GLU A 185 1.16 1.25 8.86
CA GLU A 185 0.03 1.50 9.74
C GLU A 185 -1.20 1.96 8.96
N TYR A 186 -2.38 1.71 9.53
CA TYR A 186 -3.68 1.98 8.92
C TYR A 186 -4.48 2.95 9.77
N SER A 187 -5.12 3.94 9.16
CA SER A 187 -5.99 4.87 9.90
C SER A 187 -7.26 4.19 10.41
N GLY A 188 -7.67 3.10 9.75
CA GLY A 188 -9.04 2.61 9.75
C GLY A 188 -9.91 3.39 8.76
N TRP A 189 -11.12 2.90 8.54
CA TRP A 189 -12.05 3.46 7.57
C TRP A 189 -12.72 4.74 8.09
N SER A 190 -12.88 5.72 7.20
CA SER A 190 -13.61 6.96 7.46
C SER A 190 -15.12 6.74 7.63
N GLU A 191 -15.80 7.81 8.05
CA GLU A 191 -17.26 7.82 8.08
C GLU A 191 -17.86 7.62 6.68
N THR A 192 -19.05 7.04 6.63
CA THR A 192 -19.72 6.75 5.36
C THR A 192 -20.24 8.02 4.71
N GLN A 193 -19.95 8.22 3.42
CA GLN A 193 -20.64 9.21 2.58
C GLN A 193 -21.48 8.54 1.52
N THR A 194 -22.74 8.96 1.39
CA THR A 194 -23.67 8.42 0.40
C THR A 194 -23.80 9.39 -0.78
N LEU A 195 -23.56 8.89 -1.99
CA LEU A 195 -23.81 9.56 -3.26
C LEU A 195 -25.11 9.02 -3.88
N THR A 196 -26.03 9.89 -4.27
CA THR A 196 -27.18 9.53 -5.11
C THR A 196 -26.82 9.77 -6.59
N ILE A 197 -26.99 8.75 -7.43
CA ILE A 197 -26.69 8.81 -8.87
C ILE A 197 -27.84 9.49 -9.61
N GLY A 198 -27.54 10.35 -10.59
CA GLY A 198 -28.53 11.05 -11.40
C GLY A 198 -29.13 12.31 -10.75
N GLU A 199 -28.87 12.56 -9.47
CA GLU A 199 -29.22 13.84 -8.84
C GLU A 199 -28.15 14.89 -9.16
N THR A 200 -28.57 16.05 -9.66
CA THR A 200 -27.66 17.20 -9.72
C THR A 200 -27.25 17.52 -8.29
N PRO A 201 -25.94 17.65 -7.97
CA PRO A 201 -25.51 17.85 -6.60
C PRO A 201 -26.17 19.11 -6.04
N THR A 202 -27.13 18.91 -5.15
CA THR A 202 -27.60 19.98 -4.28
C THR A 202 -26.42 20.30 -3.37
N PRO A 203 -25.96 21.55 -3.26
CA PRO A 203 -24.80 21.90 -2.43
C PRO A 203 -25.02 21.32 -1.03
N SER A 204 -24.20 20.32 -0.67
CA SER A 204 -24.29 19.67 0.62
C SER A 204 -24.15 20.74 1.70
N PRO A 205 -25.03 20.79 2.73
CA PRO A 205 -24.82 21.69 3.85
C PRO A 205 -23.44 21.38 4.42
N ALA A 206 -22.56 22.39 4.45
CA ALA A 206 -21.21 22.26 4.99
C ALA A 206 -21.30 21.55 6.34
N THR A 207 -20.76 20.33 6.42
CA THR A 207 -20.65 19.64 7.69
C THR A 207 -19.80 20.54 8.58
N THR A 208 -20.42 21.08 9.62
CA THR A 208 -19.69 21.84 10.63
C THR A 208 -18.64 20.88 11.16
N PRO A 209 -17.33 21.20 11.05
CA PRO A 209 -16.29 20.29 11.48
C PRO A 209 -16.53 20.00 12.95
N THR A 210 -16.88 18.74 13.26
CA THR A 210 -16.81 18.25 14.63
C THR A 210 -15.37 18.47 15.04
N GLN A 211 -15.14 19.38 15.99
CA GLN A 211 -13.80 19.68 16.47
C GLN A 211 -13.18 18.37 16.96
N THR A 212 -12.32 17.79 16.14
CA THR A 212 -11.41 16.74 16.57
C THR A 212 -10.65 17.32 17.76
N PRO A 213 -10.67 16.69 18.94
CA PRO A 213 -9.89 17.18 20.07
C PRO A 213 -8.45 17.35 19.60
N SER A 214 -7.89 18.55 19.81
CA SER A 214 -6.52 18.85 19.40
C SER A 214 -5.62 17.69 19.82
N PRO A 215 -4.77 17.18 18.90
CA PRO A 215 -3.82 16.15 19.28
C PRO A 215 -3.03 16.71 20.46
N VAL A 216 -3.00 15.96 21.57
CA VAL A 216 -2.01 16.19 22.61
C VAL A 216 -0.67 16.18 21.88
N ILE A 217 0.02 17.31 21.91
CA ILE A 217 1.32 17.48 21.26
C ILE A 217 2.28 16.56 22.01
N THR A 218 2.36 15.29 21.61
CA THR A 218 3.44 14.41 22.02
C THR A 218 4.70 15.04 21.44
N PRO A 219 5.72 15.34 22.26
CA PRO A 219 6.91 16.04 21.78
C PRO A 219 7.50 15.26 20.62
N THR A 220 7.64 15.95 19.48
CA THR A 220 8.36 15.46 18.31
C THR A 220 9.72 14.95 18.79
N PRO A 221 10.04 13.65 18.62
CA PRO A 221 11.38 13.18 18.94
C PRO A 221 12.35 13.95 18.04
N THR A 222 13.26 14.69 18.68
CA THR A 222 14.41 15.30 18.01
C THR A 222 15.11 14.20 17.22
N SER A 223 15.11 14.30 15.89
CA SER A 223 15.78 13.34 15.02
C SER A 223 17.28 13.38 15.31
N THR A 224 17.77 12.32 15.95
CA THR A 224 19.21 12.10 16.11
C THR A 224 19.80 11.76 14.73
N SER A 225 20.89 12.43 14.39
CA SER A 225 21.60 12.32 13.11
C SER A 225 21.91 10.88 12.70
N TYR A 226 21.58 10.56 11.45
CA TYR A 226 21.50 9.23 10.79
C TYR A 226 22.84 8.49 10.52
N ASN A 227 23.92 8.78 11.26
CA ASN A 227 25.22 8.12 11.04
C ASN A 227 25.38 6.80 11.80
N GLU A 228 24.39 6.37 12.59
CA GLU A 228 24.51 5.18 13.46
C GLU A 228 24.03 3.87 12.80
N LEU A 229 23.23 3.94 11.72
CA LEU A 229 22.61 2.76 11.09
C LEU A 229 23.53 1.97 10.14
N GLN A 230 24.48 2.62 9.44
CA GLN A 230 25.47 1.88 8.63
C GLN A 230 26.43 1.04 9.50
N GLN A 231 26.58 1.41 10.77
CA GLN A 231 27.39 0.62 11.71
C GLN A 231 26.65 -0.68 12.10
N THR A 232 25.32 -0.69 12.11
CA THR A 232 24.52 -1.82 12.62
C THR A 232 24.45 -3.00 11.65
N GLU A 233 24.40 -2.77 10.33
CA GLU A 233 24.45 -3.87 9.35
C GLU A 233 25.83 -4.54 9.31
N GLN A 234 26.90 -3.74 9.39
CA GLN A 234 28.26 -4.27 9.52
C GLN A 234 28.42 -5.05 10.83
N GLU A 235 27.88 -4.56 11.94
CA GLU A 235 27.92 -5.26 13.22
C GLU A 235 27.10 -6.55 13.22
N MET A 236 25.97 -6.61 12.51
CA MET A 236 25.19 -7.84 12.36
C MET A 236 25.93 -8.88 11.52
N ILE A 237 26.51 -8.49 10.38
CA ILE A 237 27.29 -9.39 9.53
C ILE A 237 28.54 -9.90 10.28
N ILE A 238 29.23 -9.01 11.00
CA ILE A 238 30.36 -9.37 11.86
C ILE A 238 29.89 -10.29 12.99
N GLY A 239 28.74 -10.03 13.61
CA GLY A 239 28.14 -10.86 14.65
C GLY A 239 27.82 -12.28 14.19
N VAL A 240 27.19 -12.42 13.02
CA VAL A 240 26.90 -13.72 12.41
C VAL A 240 28.18 -14.46 12.03
N ALA A 241 29.16 -13.78 11.45
CA ALA A 241 30.45 -14.37 11.11
C ALA A 241 31.22 -14.85 12.34
N ILE A 242 31.23 -14.07 13.44
CA ILE A 242 31.84 -14.46 14.71
C ILE A 242 31.10 -15.65 15.32
N ALA A 243 29.76 -15.65 15.34
CA ALA A 243 28.98 -16.76 15.86
C ALA A 243 29.25 -18.07 15.09
N ALA A 244 29.27 -18.00 13.75
CA ALA A 244 29.61 -19.14 12.90
C ALA A 244 31.05 -19.64 13.17
N ALA A 245 32.03 -18.74 13.27
CA ALA A 245 33.42 -19.09 13.57
C ALA A 245 33.56 -19.77 14.94
N VAL A 246 32.85 -19.28 15.96
CA VAL A 246 32.85 -19.86 17.32
C VAL A 246 32.22 -21.26 17.31
N ILE A 247 31.13 -21.46 16.59
CA ILE A 247 30.50 -22.78 16.45
C ILE A 247 31.44 -23.77 15.75
N ILE A 248 32.07 -23.36 14.64
CA ILE A 248 33.01 -24.20 13.89
C ILE A 248 34.22 -24.57 14.77
N ALA A 249 34.80 -23.60 15.48
CA ALA A 249 35.92 -23.84 16.39
C ALA A 249 35.53 -24.75 17.56
N GLY A 250 34.34 -24.54 18.14
CA GLY A 250 33.79 -25.36 19.21
C GLY A 250 33.56 -26.81 18.78
N LEU A 251 32.97 -27.03 17.61
CA LEU A 251 32.79 -28.36 17.02
C LEU A 251 34.15 -29.02 16.70
N GLY A 252 35.09 -28.26 16.14
CA GLY A 252 36.45 -28.76 15.86
C GLY A 252 37.18 -29.23 17.11
N LEU A 253 37.13 -28.44 18.19
CA LEU A 253 37.71 -28.80 19.48
C LEU A 253 37.03 -30.04 20.09
N LEU A 254 35.71 -30.13 20.00
CA LEU A 254 34.95 -31.28 20.48
C LEU A 254 35.37 -32.56 19.75
N ILE A 255 35.45 -32.52 18.42
CA ILE A 255 35.90 -33.65 17.59
C ILE A 255 37.34 -34.06 17.95
N TYR A 256 38.25 -33.09 18.11
CA TYR A 256 39.63 -33.35 18.53
C TYR A 256 39.70 -34.06 19.89
N LEU A 257 38.91 -33.61 20.87
CA LEU A 257 38.87 -34.20 22.20
C LEU A 257 38.26 -35.60 22.22
N ILE A 258 37.37 -35.93 21.29
CA ILE A 258 36.82 -37.28 21.10
C ILE A 258 37.89 -38.20 20.50
N LYS A 259 38.63 -37.74 19.46
CA LYS A 259 39.65 -38.53 18.76
C LYS A 259 40.93 -38.79 19.56
N ARG A 260 41.25 -37.96 20.56
CA ARG A 260 42.48 -38.09 21.37
C ARG A 260 42.36 -39.12 22.51
N LYS A 261 41.16 -39.63 22.78
CA LYS A 261 40.95 -40.78 23.66
C LYS A 261 41.19 -42.07 22.90
#